data_AF-A0A2B7ZVX7-F1
#
_entry.id   AF-A0A2B7ZVX7-F1
#
_cell.length_a   1.000
_cell.length_b   1.000
_cell.length_c   1.000
_cell.angle_alpha   90.00
_cell.angle_beta   90.00
_cell.angle_gamma   90.00
#
_symmetry.space_group_name_H-M   'P 1'
#
loop_
_entity.id
_entity.type
_entity.pdbx_description
1 polymer ?
#
loop_
_entity_poly.entity_id
_entity_poly.type
_entity_poly.pdbx_seq_one_letter_code
_entity_poly.pdbx_strand_id
1 'polypeptide(L)'
;MDIGLEISDIADMANIVIAAVNLLLAGYIFIYQRERDKTDRASQLRRQEQSIKLQWFKELIILPCLPEIKAFYNNLHSIEAKLAVGTISDDLKIETSKFVRNSGIVLRKSFCDILPSTSSQLHLDIRKNIDGLVDKISSKIIDAGLNLNDKPTFEREIGSIISRSHNNLIKQIYAYKGI
;
A
#
# COMPACT_ATOMS: atom_id res chain seq x y z
N MET A 1 34.58 76.51 -15.42
CA MET A 1 33.30 75.94 -15.90
C MET A 1 33.69 74.65 -16.59
N ASP A 2 33.27 73.48 -16.08
CA ASP A 2 33.15 72.21 -16.84
C ASP A 2 32.87 70.99 -15.94
N ILE A 3 33.24 71.04 -14.66
CA ILE A 3 33.09 69.89 -13.73
C ILE A 3 31.60 69.50 -13.49
N GLY A 4 30.66 70.44 -13.64
CA GLY A 4 29.23 70.18 -13.42
C GLY A 4 28.52 69.43 -14.56
N LEU A 5 29.07 69.46 -15.78
CA LEU A 5 28.52 68.74 -16.94
C LEU A 5 28.96 67.26 -16.94
N GLU A 6 30.22 66.99 -16.60
CA GLU A 6 30.76 65.62 -16.55
C GLU A 6 30.10 64.74 -15.48
N ILE A 7 29.77 65.28 -14.30
CA ILE A 7 29.13 64.52 -13.22
C ILE A 7 27.68 64.14 -13.59
N SER A 8 26.97 65.01 -14.30
CA SER A 8 25.60 64.75 -14.78
C SER A 8 25.57 63.62 -15.80
N ASP A 9 26.47 63.66 -16.78
CA ASP A 9 26.55 62.63 -17.82
C ASP A 9 26.94 61.26 -17.26
N ILE A 10 27.82 61.22 -16.25
CA ILE A 10 28.20 59.99 -15.54
C ILE A 10 27.02 59.43 -14.74
N ALA A 11 26.24 60.29 -14.08
CA ALA A 11 25.07 59.88 -13.30
C ALA A 11 23.94 59.32 -14.19
N ASP A 12 23.70 59.94 -15.34
CA ASP A 12 22.72 59.45 -16.32
C ASP A 12 23.16 58.13 -16.94
N MET A 13 24.44 57.99 -17.26
CA MET A 13 25.01 56.72 -17.76
C MET A 13 24.92 55.61 -16.70
N ALA A 14 25.15 55.93 -15.43
CA ALA A 14 24.98 54.98 -14.33
C ALA A 14 23.51 54.54 -14.17
N ASN A 15 22.55 55.46 -14.28
CA ASN A 15 21.12 55.14 -14.24
C ASN A 15 20.69 54.22 -15.39
N ILE A 16 21.22 54.44 -16.59
CA ILE A 16 20.97 53.57 -17.75
C ILE A 16 21.52 52.16 -17.50
N VAL A 17 22.74 52.04 -16.95
CA VAL A 17 23.34 50.76 -16.62
C VAL A 17 22.56 50.04 -15.52
N ILE A 18 22.16 50.75 -14.46
CA ILE A 18 21.33 50.21 -13.37
C ILE A 18 19.99 49.73 -13.92
N ALA A 19 19.35 50.50 -14.80
CA ALA A 19 18.09 50.12 -15.43
C ALA A 19 18.27 48.86 -16.31
N ALA A 20 19.35 48.76 -17.08
CA ALA A 20 19.66 47.59 -17.91
C ALA A 20 19.90 46.33 -17.06
N VAL A 21 20.66 46.45 -15.97
CA VAL A 21 20.90 45.35 -15.02
C VAL A 21 19.60 44.91 -14.35
N ASN A 22 18.77 45.85 -13.90
CA ASN A 22 17.47 45.55 -13.32
C ASN A 22 16.54 44.83 -14.31
N LEU A 23 16.54 45.25 -15.58
CA LEU A 23 15.72 44.64 -16.62
C LEU A 23 16.19 43.20 -16.92
N LEU A 24 17.51 42.97 -16.97
CA LEU A 24 18.09 41.62 -17.09
C LEU A 24 17.74 40.72 -15.90
N LEU A 25 17.87 41.24 -14.68
CA LEU A 25 17.51 40.51 -13.45
C LEU A 25 16.03 40.17 -13.41
N ALA A 26 15.16 41.11 -13.76
CA ALA A 26 13.72 40.89 -13.85
C ALA A 26 13.38 39.82 -14.89
N GLY A 27 14.02 39.86 -16.07
CA GLY A 27 13.86 38.82 -17.10
C GLY A 27 14.32 37.44 -16.63
N TYR A 28 15.46 37.36 -15.96
CA TYR A 28 15.99 36.12 -15.39
C TYR A 28 15.05 35.53 -14.33
N ILE A 29 14.60 36.36 -13.38
CA ILE A 29 13.66 35.95 -12.31
C ILE A 29 12.35 35.45 -12.94
N PHE A 30 11.82 36.14 -13.95
CA PHE A 30 10.58 35.75 -14.60
C PHE A 30 10.68 34.39 -15.30
N ILE A 31 11.77 34.11 -16.01
CA ILE A 31 12.00 32.81 -16.67
C ILE A 31 12.12 31.71 -15.61
N TYR A 32 12.93 31.93 -14.58
CA TYR A 32 13.16 30.95 -13.52
C TYR A 32 11.88 30.64 -12.73
N GLN A 33 11.09 31.66 -12.37
CA GLN A 33 9.80 31.48 -11.70
C GLN A 33 8.80 30.75 -12.60
N ARG A 34 8.75 31.08 -13.90
CA ARG A 34 7.83 30.44 -14.84
C ARG A 34 8.12 28.94 -15.01
N GLU A 35 9.38 28.53 -15.00
CA GLU A 35 9.75 27.11 -15.04
C GLU A 35 9.41 26.39 -13.74
N ARG A 36 9.66 27.02 -12.59
CA ARG A 36 9.26 26.49 -11.28
C ARG A 36 7.76 26.33 -11.15
N ASP A 37 6.96 27.33 -11.52
CA ASP A 37 5.50 27.30 -11.41
C ASP A 37 4.86 26.20 -12.28
N LYS A 38 5.40 25.97 -13.49
CA LYS A 38 4.96 24.85 -14.35
C LYS A 38 5.23 23.50 -13.69
N THR A 39 6.41 23.34 -13.12
CA THR A 39 6.84 22.10 -12.47
C THR A 39 6.02 21.86 -11.19
N ASP A 40 5.79 22.92 -10.42
CA ASP A 40 5.05 22.85 -9.17
C ASP A 40 3.58 22.50 -9.42
N ARG A 41 2.92 23.14 -10.39
CA ARG A 41 1.55 22.78 -10.81
C ARG A 41 1.44 21.34 -11.32
N ALA A 42 2.38 20.88 -12.14
CA ALA A 42 2.38 19.49 -12.62
C ALA A 42 2.54 18.49 -11.45
N SER A 43 3.37 18.83 -10.47
CA SER A 43 3.55 17.99 -9.27
C SER A 43 2.31 17.99 -8.37
N GLN A 44 1.62 19.13 -8.24
CA GLN A 44 0.38 19.26 -7.48
C GLN A 44 -0.76 18.45 -8.11
N LEU A 45 -0.91 18.52 -9.44
CA LEU A 45 -1.89 17.72 -10.18
C LEU A 45 -1.66 16.22 -10.00
N ARG A 46 -0.40 15.75 -10.09
CA ARG A 46 -0.06 14.34 -9.84
C ARG A 46 -0.38 13.90 -8.42
N ARG A 47 -0.10 14.73 -7.41
CA ARG A 47 -0.47 14.44 -6.02
C ARG A 47 -1.99 14.37 -5.84
N GLN A 48 -2.73 15.25 -6.52
CA GLN A 48 -4.18 15.25 -6.50
C GLN A 48 -4.74 13.97 -7.13
N GLU A 49 -4.26 13.58 -8.32
CA GLU A 49 -4.65 12.31 -8.96
C GLU A 49 -4.34 11.09 -8.09
N GLN A 50 -3.17 11.05 -7.46
CA GLN A 50 -2.79 9.99 -6.52
C GLN A 50 -3.72 9.93 -5.30
N SER A 51 -4.08 11.10 -4.73
CA SER A 51 -5.00 11.18 -3.60
C SER A 51 -6.39 10.68 -3.96
N ILE A 52 -6.88 11.01 -5.15
CA ILE A 52 -8.15 10.55 -5.70
C ILE A 52 -8.10 9.03 -5.85
N LYS A 53 -7.11 8.49 -6.58
CA LYS A 53 -6.95 7.04 -6.76
C LYS A 53 -6.89 6.28 -5.42
N LEU A 54 -6.19 6.82 -4.43
CA LEU A 54 -6.10 6.24 -3.09
C LEU A 54 -7.46 6.23 -2.38
N GLN A 55 -8.22 7.33 -2.49
CA GLN A 55 -9.57 7.41 -1.93
C GLN A 55 -10.52 6.40 -2.59
N TRP A 56 -10.52 6.31 -3.92
CA TRP A 56 -11.32 5.32 -4.65
C TRP A 56 -10.91 3.90 -4.30
N PHE A 57 -9.62 3.61 -4.15
CA PHE A 57 -9.15 2.31 -3.68
C PHE A 57 -9.70 1.97 -2.29
N LYS A 58 -9.68 2.93 -1.36
CA LYS A 58 -10.25 2.75 -0.03
C LYS A 58 -11.76 2.48 -0.09
N GLU A 59 -12.50 3.30 -0.84
CA GLU A 59 -13.97 3.28 -0.84
C GLU A 59 -14.57 2.14 -1.68
N LEU A 60 -14.00 1.85 -2.86
CA LEU A 60 -14.52 0.83 -3.77
C LEU A 60 -13.97 -0.57 -3.52
N ILE A 61 -12.78 -0.70 -2.93
CA ILE A 61 -12.10 -1.99 -2.78
C ILE A 61 -12.01 -2.38 -1.30
N ILE A 62 -11.37 -1.54 -0.48
CA ILE A 62 -11.06 -1.93 0.90
C ILE A 62 -12.31 -1.96 1.79
N LEU A 63 -13.13 -0.91 1.78
CA LEU A 63 -14.34 -0.83 2.61
C LEU A 63 -15.31 -2.01 2.38
N PRO A 64 -15.71 -2.34 1.14
CA PRO A 64 -16.64 -3.42 0.88
C PRO A 64 -16.06 -4.81 1.15
N CYS A 65 -14.75 -5.02 0.97
CA CYS A 65 -14.11 -6.32 1.20
C CYS A 65 -13.65 -6.53 2.65
N LEU A 66 -13.63 -5.48 3.49
CA LEU A 66 -13.21 -5.59 4.90
C LEU A 66 -14.00 -6.64 5.71
N PRO A 67 -15.33 -6.77 5.57
CA PRO A 67 -16.09 -7.81 6.25
C PRO A 67 -15.63 -9.22 5.88
N GLU A 68 -15.27 -9.45 4.62
CA GLU A 68 -14.84 -10.75 4.12
C GLU A 68 -13.41 -11.09 4.56
N ILE A 69 -12.52 -10.09 4.60
CA ILE A 69 -11.18 -10.23 5.19
C ILE A 69 -11.32 -10.62 6.67
N LYS A 70 -12.20 -9.94 7.43
CA LYS A 70 -12.48 -10.28 8.83
C LYS A 70 -13.07 -11.69 8.97
N ALA A 71 -14.04 -12.04 8.13
CA ALA A 71 -14.65 -13.37 8.13
C ALA A 71 -13.62 -14.47 7.86
N PHE A 72 -12.71 -14.25 6.91
CA PHE A 72 -11.62 -15.18 6.61
C PHE A 72 -10.72 -15.42 7.83
N TYR A 73 -10.20 -14.36 8.45
CA TYR A 73 -9.32 -14.52 9.60
C TYR A 73 -10.04 -15.11 10.82
N ASN A 74 -11.31 -14.73 11.05
CA ASN A 74 -12.14 -15.35 12.10
C ASN A 74 -12.37 -16.84 11.85
N ASN A 75 -12.63 -17.24 10.59
CA ASN A 75 -12.77 -18.65 10.22
C ASN A 75 -11.47 -19.43 10.49
N LEU A 76 -10.30 -18.83 10.23
CA LEU A 76 -9.03 -19.48 10.55
C LEU A 76 -8.80 -19.64 12.06
N HIS A 77 -9.15 -18.64 12.87
CA HIS A 77 -9.09 -18.78 14.33
C HIS A 77 -10.09 -19.81 14.87
N SER A 78 -11.24 -20.01 14.20
CA SER A 78 -12.22 -21.03 14.60
C SER A 78 -11.72 -22.47 14.48
N ILE A 79 -10.60 -22.69 13.78
CA ILE A 79 -9.99 -24.01 13.60
C ILE A 79 -9.46 -24.56 14.92
N GLU A 80 -8.99 -23.69 15.83
CA GLU A 80 -8.54 -24.10 17.16
C GLU A 80 -9.63 -24.91 17.87
N ALA A 81 -10.85 -24.38 17.89
CA ALA A 81 -12.00 -25.02 18.51
C ALA A 81 -12.40 -26.34 17.83
N LYS A 82 -12.15 -26.47 16.52
CA LYS A 82 -12.42 -27.70 15.76
C LYS A 82 -11.36 -28.78 16.00
N LEU A 83 -10.14 -28.40 16.34
CA LEU A 83 -9.03 -29.33 16.56
C LEU A 83 -8.81 -29.67 18.04
N ALA A 84 -9.42 -28.93 18.97
CA ALA A 84 -9.40 -29.17 20.42
C ALA A 84 -10.17 -30.45 20.87
N VAL A 85 -10.45 -31.38 19.94
CA VAL A 85 -11.16 -32.63 20.22
C VAL A 85 -10.12 -33.69 20.58
N GLY A 86 -10.29 -34.36 21.72
CA GLY A 86 -9.26 -35.22 22.36
C GLY A 86 -8.46 -36.17 21.45
N THR A 87 -9.07 -36.68 20.37
CA THR A 87 -8.36 -37.39 19.31
C THR A 87 -8.70 -36.79 17.96
N ILE A 88 -7.71 -36.20 17.28
CA ILE A 88 -7.88 -35.67 15.94
C ILE A 88 -7.77 -36.85 14.96
N SER A 89 -8.90 -37.28 14.39
CA SER A 89 -8.91 -38.29 13.32
C SER A 89 -8.33 -37.71 12.02
N ASP A 90 -7.80 -38.57 11.16
CA ASP A 90 -7.29 -38.14 9.86
C ASP A 90 -8.40 -37.56 8.97
N ASP A 91 -9.63 -38.05 9.10
CA ASP A 91 -10.81 -37.47 8.44
C ASP A 91 -11.06 -36.02 8.88
N LEU A 92 -10.93 -35.73 10.18
CA LEU A 92 -11.10 -34.38 10.72
C LEU A 92 -9.99 -33.43 10.23
N LYS A 93 -8.75 -33.93 10.07
CA LYS A 93 -7.64 -33.16 9.47
C LYS A 93 -7.93 -32.81 8.01
N ILE A 94 -8.43 -33.79 7.24
CA ILE A 94 -8.79 -33.59 5.83
C ILE A 94 -9.94 -32.58 5.71
N GLU A 95 -10.98 -32.71 6.53
CA GLU A 95 -12.11 -31.78 6.55
C GLU A 95 -11.67 -30.36 6.91
N THR A 96 -10.86 -30.22 7.96
CA THR A 96 -10.32 -28.93 8.39
C THR A 96 -9.45 -28.29 7.31
N SER A 97 -8.60 -29.08 6.65
CA SER A 97 -7.78 -28.60 5.53
C SER A 97 -8.63 -28.15 4.34
N LYS A 98 -9.71 -28.87 4.00
CA LYS A 98 -10.68 -28.44 2.97
C LYS A 98 -11.39 -27.14 3.38
N PHE A 99 -11.76 -27.00 4.65
CA PHE A 99 -12.38 -25.78 5.17
C PHE A 99 -11.47 -24.56 5.06
N VAL A 100 -10.18 -24.70 5.38
CA VAL A 100 -9.15 -23.65 5.19
C VAL A 100 -9.04 -23.26 3.72
N ARG A 101 -8.93 -24.25 2.82
CA ARG A 101 -8.84 -24.03 1.37
C ARG A 101 -10.06 -23.30 0.83
N ASN A 102 -11.27 -23.73 1.22
CA ASN A 102 -12.50 -23.09 0.81
C ASN A 102 -12.59 -21.64 1.29
N SER A 103 -12.20 -21.38 2.55
CA SER A 103 -12.16 -20.01 3.10
C SER A 103 -11.20 -19.11 2.30
N GLY A 104 -10.04 -19.64 1.90
CA GLY A 104 -9.09 -18.92 1.05
C GLY A 104 -9.62 -18.65 -0.37
N ILE A 105 -10.36 -19.59 -0.95
CA ILE A 105 -10.99 -19.42 -2.27
C ILE A 105 -12.06 -18.33 -2.22
N VAL A 106 -12.88 -18.29 -1.16
CA VAL A 106 -13.91 -17.26 -0.99
C VAL A 106 -13.26 -15.88 -0.95
N LEU A 107 -12.27 -15.68 -0.07
CA LEU A 107 -11.56 -14.40 0.03
C LEU A 107 -10.86 -14.01 -1.28
N ARG A 108 -10.30 -14.97 -2.01
CA ARG A 108 -9.69 -14.71 -3.32
C ARG A 108 -10.74 -14.16 -4.31
N LYS A 109 -11.88 -14.83 -4.44
CA LYS A 109 -12.92 -14.41 -5.39
C LYS A 109 -13.47 -13.04 -5.09
N SER A 110 -13.58 -12.73 -3.80
CA SER A 110 -14.29 -11.56 -3.35
C SER A 110 -13.38 -10.34 -3.17
N PHE A 111 -12.09 -10.55 -2.91
CA PHE A 111 -11.11 -9.48 -2.75
C PHE A 111 -10.01 -9.51 -3.80
N CYS A 112 -9.34 -10.66 -4.03
CA CYS A 112 -8.21 -10.72 -4.96
C CYS A 112 -8.59 -10.49 -6.41
N ASP A 113 -9.75 -10.96 -6.87
CA ASP A 113 -10.14 -10.87 -8.27
C ASP A 113 -10.49 -9.43 -8.69
N ILE A 114 -10.72 -8.52 -7.74
CA ILE A 114 -11.01 -7.09 -7.98
C ILE A 114 -9.71 -6.27 -8.09
N LEU A 115 -8.64 -6.70 -7.41
CA LEU A 115 -7.35 -6.00 -7.36
C LEU A 115 -6.58 -5.84 -8.70
N PRO A 116 -6.68 -6.72 -9.72
CA PRO A 116 -5.95 -6.56 -10.98
C PRO A 116 -6.30 -5.24 -11.68
N SER A 117 -7.55 -4.78 -11.53
CA SER A 117 -8.03 -3.52 -12.09
C SER A 117 -7.42 -2.28 -11.43
N THR A 118 -6.80 -2.43 -10.25
CA THR A 118 -6.20 -1.34 -9.48
C THR A 118 -4.68 -1.43 -9.41
N SER A 119 -4.12 -2.64 -9.23
CA SER A 119 -2.69 -2.89 -9.26
C SER A 119 -2.39 -4.38 -9.39
N SER A 120 -1.75 -4.75 -10.51
CA SER A 120 -1.28 -6.12 -10.74
C SER A 120 -0.29 -6.60 -9.69
N GLN A 121 0.59 -5.72 -9.20
CA GLN A 121 1.57 -6.06 -8.18
C GLN A 121 0.89 -6.35 -6.83
N LEU A 122 -0.03 -5.48 -6.42
CA LEU A 122 -0.80 -5.66 -5.19
C LEU A 122 -1.63 -6.96 -5.24
N HIS A 123 -2.25 -7.24 -6.38
CA HIS A 123 -2.94 -8.51 -6.62
C HIS A 123 -2.00 -9.70 -6.40
N LEU A 124 -0.83 -9.74 -7.04
CA LEU A 124 0.12 -10.84 -6.90
C LEU A 124 0.61 -11.02 -5.45
N ASP A 125 0.90 -9.92 -4.77
CA ASP A 125 1.43 -9.92 -3.41
C ASP A 125 0.40 -10.40 -2.38
N ILE A 126 -0.86 -9.96 -2.50
CA ILE A 126 -1.95 -10.41 -1.64
C ILE A 126 -2.31 -11.86 -1.95
N ARG A 127 -2.36 -12.22 -3.24
CA ARG A 127 -2.62 -13.59 -3.69
C ARG A 127 -1.61 -14.58 -3.11
N LYS A 128 -0.33 -14.24 -3.19
CA LYS A 128 0.77 -15.04 -2.65
C LYS A 128 0.70 -15.17 -1.12
N ASN A 129 0.28 -14.09 -0.43
CA ASN A 129 0.09 -14.11 1.02
C ASN A 129 -1.04 -15.06 1.45
N ILE A 130 -2.18 -15.04 0.74
CA ILE A 130 -3.34 -15.90 1.03
C ILE A 130 -3.05 -17.36 0.70
N ASP A 131 -2.54 -17.66 -0.49
CA ASP A 131 -2.16 -19.05 -0.86
C ASP A 131 -1.11 -19.61 0.09
N GLY A 132 -0.07 -18.81 0.36
CA GLY A 132 1.00 -19.22 1.25
C GLY A 132 0.52 -19.45 2.67
N LEU A 133 -0.51 -18.73 3.14
CA LEU A 133 -1.15 -18.98 4.42
C LEU A 133 -1.91 -20.32 4.40
N VAL A 134 -2.77 -20.51 3.40
CA VAL A 134 -3.57 -21.73 3.24
C VAL A 134 -2.68 -22.97 3.19
N ASP A 135 -1.63 -22.96 2.37
CA ASP A 135 -0.73 -24.11 2.22
C ASP A 135 0.08 -24.39 3.50
N LYS A 136 0.51 -23.34 4.22
CA LYS A 136 1.20 -23.51 5.51
C LYS A 136 0.28 -24.08 6.57
N ILE A 137 -0.96 -23.60 6.66
CA ILE A 137 -1.94 -24.14 7.60
C ILE A 137 -2.27 -25.60 7.24
N SER A 138 -2.58 -25.88 5.97
CA SER A 138 -2.89 -27.23 5.50
C SER A 138 -1.75 -28.22 5.77
N SER A 139 -0.50 -27.82 5.53
CA SER A 139 0.66 -28.69 5.80
C SER A 139 0.85 -28.95 7.30
N LYS A 140 0.64 -27.95 8.16
CA LYS A 140 0.72 -28.11 9.62
C LYS A 140 -0.41 -28.96 10.20
N ILE A 141 -1.62 -28.89 9.63
CA ILE A 141 -2.77 -29.70 10.06
C ILE A 141 -2.55 -31.20 9.77
N ILE A 142 -1.90 -31.53 8.65
CA ILE A 142 -1.70 -32.91 8.22
C ILE A 142 -0.44 -33.53 8.85
N ASP A 143 0.47 -32.70 9.37
CA ASP A 143 1.70 -33.15 10.03
C ASP A 143 1.40 -34.03 11.25
N ALA A 144 1.75 -35.32 11.14
CA ALA A 144 1.56 -36.30 12.21
C ALA A 144 2.47 -36.05 13.43
N GLY A 145 3.52 -35.23 13.29
CA GLY A 145 4.45 -34.89 14.36
C GLY A 145 3.97 -33.76 15.27
N LEU A 146 2.85 -33.10 14.96
CA LEU A 146 2.34 -31.96 15.72
C LEU A 146 1.10 -32.33 16.53
N ASN A 147 1.19 -32.15 17.85
CA ASN A 147 0.01 -32.23 18.72
C ASN A 147 -0.76 -30.91 18.68
N LEU A 148 -1.63 -30.75 17.68
CA LEU A 148 -2.48 -29.56 17.53
C LEU A 148 -3.62 -29.46 18.55
N ASN A 149 -3.80 -30.50 19.37
CA ASN A 149 -4.72 -30.48 20.49
C ASN A 149 -4.17 -29.66 21.66
N ASP A 150 -2.84 -29.51 21.73
CA ASP A 150 -2.18 -28.63 22.69
C ASP A 150 -2.27 -27.18 22.22
N LYS A 151 -2.98 -26.36 22.99
CA LYS A 151 -3.24 -24.94 22.68
C LYS A 151 -1.95 -24.12 22.47
N PRO A 152 -0.92 -24.19 23.33
CA PRO A 152 0.38 -23.55 23.07
C PRO A 152 1.01 -23.96 21.74
N THR A 153 0.95 -25.24 21.39
CA THR A 153 1.48 -25.76 20.12
C THR A 153 0.69 -25.24 18.92
N PHE A 154 -0.65 -25.22 19.01
CA PHE A 154 -1.52 -24.64 17.99
C PHE A 154 -1.25 -23.14 17.77
N GLU A 155 -1.20 -22.35 18.83
CA GLU A 155 -0.94 -20.91 18.73
C GLU A 155 0.43 -20.61 18.14
N ARG A 156 1.45 -21.39 18.52
CA ARG A 156 2.81 -21.23 18.01
C ARG A 156 2.92 -21.58 16.52
N GLU A 157 2.30 -22.67 16.08
CA GLU A 157 2.47 -23.20 14.73
C GLU A 157 1.43 -22.67 13.73
N ILE A 158 0.21 -22.38 14.16
CA ILE A 158 -0.90 -21.93 13.29
C ILE A 158 -1.27 -20.48 13.60
N GLY A 159 -1.52 -20.15 14.88
CA GLY A 159 -1.91 -18.79 15.30
C GLY A 159 -0.89 -17.71 14.89
N SER A 160 0.40 -18.00 15.03
CA SER A 160 1.48 -17.09 14.63
C SER A 160 1.55 -16.85 13.12
N ILE A 161 1.23 -17.87 12.30
CA ILE A 161 1.22 -17.77 10.84
C ILE A 161 0.02 -16.94 10.38
N ILE A 162 -1.16 -17.17 10.99
CA ILE A 162 -2.37 -16.38 10.76
C ILE A 162 -2.10 -14.91 11.06
N SER A 163 -1.57 -14.62 12.24
CA SER A 163 -1.26 -13.25 12.68
C SER A 163 -0.25 -12.57 11.77
N ARG A 164 0.82 -13.28 11.37
CA ARG A 164 1.82 -12.75 10.43
C ARG A 164 1.22 -12.44 9.06
N SER A 165 0.37 -13.32 8.54
CA SER A 165 -0.30 -13.10 7.25
C SER A 165 -1.26 -11.92 7.31
N HIS A 166 -2.02 -11.77 8.40
CA HIS A 166 -2.92 -10.64 8.61
C HIS A 166 -2.16 -9.31 8.63
N ASN A 167 -1.07 -9.23 9.40
CA ASN A 167 -0.22 -8.03 9.43
C ASN A 167 0.41 -7.74 8.07
N ASN A 168 0.81 -8.78 7.33
CA ASN A 168 1.37 -8.60 5.98
C ASN A 168 0.31 -8.07 4.99
N LEU A 169 -0.93 -8.54 5.07
CA LEU A 169 -2.04 -8.05 4.25
C LEU A 169 -2.33 -6.58 4.54
N ILE A 170 -2.40 -6.19 5.82
CA ILE A 170 -2.56 -4.77 6.21
C ILE A 170 -1.39 -3.93 5.70
N LYS A 171 -0.15 -4.41 5.84
CA LYS A 171 1.04 -3.72 5.35
C LYS A 171 0.99 -3.52 3.83
N GLN A 172 0.57 -4.52 3.07
CA GLN A 172 0.45 -4.44 1.61
C GLN A 172 -0.62 -3.42 1.19
N ILE A 173 -1.77 -3.41 1.87
CA ILE A 173 -2.84 -2.43 1.64
C ILE A 173 -2.35 -1.01 1.98
N TYR A 174 -1.69 -0.84 3.12
CA TYR A 174 -1.19 0.47 3.57
C TYR A 174 -0.06 1.01 2.67
N ALA A 175 0.78 0.12 2.13
CA ALA A 175 1.88 0.50 1.25
C ALA A 175 1.41 0.94 -0.16
N TYR A 176 0.13 0.75 -0.50
CA TYR A 176 -0.40 1.16 -1.80
C TYR A 176 -0.45 2.68 -1.93
N LYS A 177 0.12 3.22 -3.02
CA LYS A 177 0.28 4.67 -3.26
C LYS A 177 -0.56 5.22 -4.42
N GLY A 178 -1.54 4.47 -4.94
CA GLY A 178 -2.39 4.97 -6.04
C GLY A 178 -1.62 5.16 -7.36
N ILE A 179 -0.69 4.26 -7.67
CA ILE A 179 0.18 4.31 -8.87
C ILE A 179 -0.67 4.16 -10.12
#